data_AF-A0A8C1KGK0-F1
#
_entry.id   AF-A0A8C1KGK0-F1
#
_cell.length_a   1.000
_cell.length_b   1.000
_cell.length_c   1.000
_cell.angle_alpha   90.00
_cell.angle_beta   90.00
_cell.angle_gamma   90.00
#
_symmetry.space_group_name_H-M   'P 1'
#
loop_
_entity.id
_entity.type
_entity.pdbx_description
1 polymer ?
#
loop_
_entity_poly.entity_id
_entity_poly.type
_entity_poly.pdbx_seq_one_letter_code
_entity_poly.pdbx_strand_id
1 'polypeptide(L)'
;MSSVLFGKINVNTNTVFGTESAPASFFNSTFFFQDNAALEWQLFLTIQEPGTIILTVLYSISFLVGFFGNVMSLKVLLSQHGSMRLSGASATRCLLINLAVCDLAVVCVCMPVTLGHRIYTPWVYGDFLCRAVPFTQAVSVSSSVLSITVISISRYYAVHSPLQSRAYFTRRRILASVTIVWLVSSVICMPVAIVTRRDEVALIEGLAIVLPICGEVWPQPRLRQVYNVLLFSALYCLPVGFNLTLAFLTYRRLRSTGSEGRFTELDPRSQCYKLFVYTVDKICKVAKIKVSNPQRYYF
;
A
#
# COMPACT_ATOMS: atom_id res chain seq x y z
N MET A 1 11.28 3.46 -12.44
CA MET A 1 10.52 2.86 -13.54
C MET A 1 9.24 3.67 -13.75
N SER A 2 9.41 4.97 -13.96
CA SER A 2 8.35 5.98 -14.03
C SER A 2 8.73 6.96 -15.15
N SER A 3 8.78 6.41 -16.35
CA SER A 3 8.88 7.15 -17.60
C SER A 3 7.64 6.78 -18.39
N VAL A 4 6.48 7.21 -17.89
CA VAL A 4 5.29 7.32 -18.75
C VAL A 4 5.57 8.57 -19.58
N LEU A 5 5.77 8.34 -20.88
CA LEU A 5 6.03 9.36 -21.88
C LEU A 5 5.02 10.51 -21.72
N PHE A 6 5.51 11.69 -21.34
CA PHE A 6 4.87 12.92 -21.79
C PHE A 6 5.07 12.95 -23.31
N GLY A 7 4.08 12.46 -24.05
CA GLY A 7 3.95 12.78 -25.46
C GLY A 7 3.91 14.31 -25.57
N LYS A 8 4.96 14.91 -26.14
CA LYS A 8 4.86 16.28 -26.65
C LYS A 8 3.66 16.29 -27.60
N ILE A 9 2.62 17.04 -27.27
CA ILE A 9 1.60 17.40 -28.25
C ILE A 9 2.32 18.32 -29.24
N ASN A 10 2.86 17.74 -30.30
CA ASN A 10 3.37 18.49 -31.44
C ASN A 10 2.17 18.77 -32.32
N VAL A 11 1.55 19.94 -32.14
CA VAL A 11 0.56 20.44 -33.09
C VAL A 11 1.33 20.83 -34.35
N ASN A 12 1.47 19.88 -35.26
CA ASN A 12 2.08 20.11 -36.56
C ASN A 12 1.05 20.90 -37.40
N THR A 13 1.19 22.23 -37.45
CA THR A 13 0.34 23.13 -38.24
C THR A 13 0.65 23.08 -39.75
N ASN A 14 1.00 21.92 -40.28
CA ASN A 14 1.48 21.75 -41.66
C ASN A 14 0.68 20.71 -42.44
N THR A 15 -0.65 20.78 -42.42
CA THR A 15 -1.45 20.14 -43.47
C THR A 15 -2.71 20.97 -43.72
N VAL A 16 -2.86 21.34 -45.00
CA VAL A 16 -3.97 22.08 -45.63
C VAL A 16 -3.78 23.60 -45.66
N PHE A 17 -2.89 24.06 -46.54
CA PHE A 17 -3.13 25.28 -47.34
C PHE A 17 -2.64 25.02 -48.78
N GLY A 18 -3.55 24.52 -49.62
CA GLY A 18 -3.50 24.74 -51.06
C GLY A 18 -4.16 26.09 -51.33
N THR A 19 -3.38 26.98 -51.94
CA THR A 19 -3.73 28.22 -52.65
C THR A 19 -5.22 28.51 -52.85
N GLU A 20 -5.72 29.63 -52.30
CA GLU A 20 -6.38 30.73 -53.04
C GLU A 20 -6.88 31.84 -52.09
N SER A 21 -6.82 33.06 -52.58
CA SER A 21 -7.11 34.34 -51.92
C SER A 21 -8.61 34.60 -51.68
N ALA A 22 -9.03 35.00 -50.47
CA ALA A 22 -10.32 35.67 -50.22
C ALA A 22 -10.31 36.52 -48.92
N PRO A 23 -11.11 37.61 -48.82
CA PRO A 23 -10.84 38.76 -47.94
C PRO A 23 -11.40 38.64 -46.51
N ALA A 24 -10.91 39.54 -45.65
CA ALA A 24 -11.01 39.58 -44.18
C ALA A 24 -12.41 39.84 -43.57
N SER A 25 -13.52 39.43 -44.20
CA SER A 25 -14.88 39.71 -43.69
C SER A 25 -15.77 38.49 -43.47
N PHE A 26 -15.20 37.28 -43.46
CA PHE A 26 -15.94 36.03 -43.17
C PHE A 26 -15.68 35.45 -41.78
N PHE A 27 -15.21 36.27 -40.84
CA PHE A 27 -15.10 35.92 -39.41
C PHE A 27 -16.40 36.31 -38.68
N ASN A 28 -17.53 35.70 -39.03
CA ASN A 28 -18.77 35.88 -38.28
C ASN A 28 -19.19 34.55 -37.63
N SER A 29 -18.89 34.44 -36.33
CA SER A 29 -19.70 33.84 -35.27
C SER A 29 -20.17 32.38 -35.35
N THR A 30 -19.94 31.64 -36.44
CA THR A 30 -20.32 30.21 -36.57
C THR A 30 -19.17 29.24 -36.32
N PHE A 31 -17.91 29.69 -36.35
CA PHE A 31 -16.76 28.81 -36.08
C PHE A 31 -16.51 28.57 -34.57
N PHE A 32 -16.93 29.49 -33.69
CA PHE A 32 -16.67 29.38 -32.25
C PHE A 32 -17.52 28.35 -31.50
N PHE A 33 -18.57 27.78 -32.11
CA PHE A 33 -19.44 26.79 -31.46
C PHE A 33 -19.17 25.34 -31.92
N GLN A 34 -18.47 25.13 -33.04
CA GLN A 34 -18.22 23.79 -33.57
C GLN A 34 -16.98 23.12 -32.94
N ASP A 35 -16.02 23.91 -32.45
CA ASP A 35 -14.73 23.40 -31.92
C ASP A 35 -14.78 22.95 -30.46
N ASN A 36 -15.78 23.34 -29.67
CA ASN A 36 -15.85 22.92 -28.27
C ASN A 36 -16.13 21.42 -28.13
N ALA A 37 -17.00 20.86 -28.96
CA ALA A 37 -17.30 19.42 -28.93
C ALA A 37 -16.09 18.59 -29.37
N ALA A 38 -15.37 19.00 -30.41
CA ALA A 38 -14.19 18.28 -30.90
C ALA A 38 -13.00 18.34 -29.91
N LEU A 39 -12.80 19.49 -29.23
CA LEU A 39 -11.80 19.64 -28.18
C LEU A 39 -12.15 18.82 -26.93
N GLU A 40 -13.44 18.74 -26.57
CA GLU A 40 -13.92 17.86 -25.51
C GLU A 40 -13.69 16.38 -25.88
N TRP A 41 -14.03 15.94 -27.10
CA TRP A 41 -13.75 14.56 -27.56
C TRP A 41 -12.25 14.22 -27.56
N GLN A 42 -11.36 15.16 -27.87
CA GLN A 42 -9.91 14.96 -27.78
C GLN A 42 -9.40 14.87 -26.33
N LEU A 43 -10.10 15.48 -25.37
CA LEU A 43 -9.80 15.41 -23.93
C LEU A 43 -10.27 14.09 -23.27
N PHE A 44 -11.15 13.33 -23.93
CA PHE A 44 -11.79 12.12 -23.42
C PHE A 44 -11.09 10.79 -23.80
N LEU A 45 -10.09 10.80 -24.69
CA LEU A 45 -9.61 9.58 -25.36
C LEU A 45 -8.27 9.01 -24.85
N THR A 46 -8.07 8.91 -23.53
CA THR A 46 -7.08 7.93 -23.01
C THR A 46 -7.62 6.49 -22.96
N ILE A 47 -8.90 6.26 -23.30
CA ILE A 47 -9.56 4.94 -23.28
C ILE A 47 -9.07 4.00 -24.40
N GLN A 48 -8.50 4.52 -25.49
CA GLN A 48 -8.01 3.70 -26.61
C GLN A 48 -6.70 2.96 -26.27
N GLU A 49 -5.96 3.41 -25.26
CA GLU A 49 -4.70 2.80 -24.86
C GLU A 49 -4.94 1.47 -24.12
N PRO A 50 -4.34 0.35 -24.56
CA PRO A 50 -4.54 -0.96 -23.91
C PRO A 50 -4.16 -0.93 -22.43
N GLY A 51 -3.19 -0.09 -22.05
CA GLY A 51 -2.80 0.12 -20.66
C GLY A 51 -3.93 0.68 -19.79
N THR A 52 -4.71 1.63 -20.31
CA THR A 52 -5.84 2.24 -19.59
C THR A 52 -6.98 1.23 -19.39
N ILE A 53 -7.25 0.39 -20.39
CA ILE A 53 -8.27 -0.67 -20.29
C ILE A 53 -7.89 -1.66 -19.19
N ILE A 54 -6.65 -2.15 -19.21
CA ILE A 54 -6.14 -3.09 -18.20
C ILE A 54 -6.19 -2.46 -16.80
N LEU A 55 -5.72 -1.22 -16.65
CA LEU A 55 -5.78 -0.50 -15.38
C LEU A 55 -7.22 -0.35 -14.88
N THR A 56 -8.15 0.01 -15.77
CA THR A 56 -9.57 0.15 -15.42
C THR A 56 -10.15 -1.15 -14.89
N VAL A 57 -9.87 -2.27 -15.56
CA VAL A 57 -10.31 -3.61 -15.11
C VAL A 57 -9.70 -3.96 -13.75
N LEU A 58 -8.39 -3.77 -13.57
CA LEU A 58 -7.69 -4.08 -12.31
C LEU A 58 -8.20 -3.23 -11.14
N TYR A 59 -8.40 -1.92 -11.36
CA TYR A 59 -8.95 -1.03 -10.34
C TYR A 59 -10.40 -1.39 -10.01
N SER A 60 -11.21 -1.79 -11.00
CA SER A 60 -12.59 -2.24 -10.78
C SER A 60 -12.67 -3.51 -9.94
N ILE A 61 -11.84 -4.51 -10.25
CA ILE A 61 -11.76 -5.74 -9.45
C ILE A 61 -11.29 -5.42 -8.02
N SER A 62 -10.24 -4.61 -7.90
CA SER A 62 -9.69 -4.21 -6.60
C SER A 62 -10.70 -3.42 -5.77
N PHE A 63 -11.51 -2.57 -6.40
CA PHE A 63 -12.61 -1.86 -5.76
C PHE A 63 -13.65 -2.83 -5.20
N LEU A 64 -14.13 -3.78 -6.00
CA LEU A 64 -15.12 -4.76 -5.54
C LEU A 64 -14.58 -5.58 -4.37
N VAL A 65 -13.39 -6.17 -4.51
CA VAL A 65 -12.78 -6.99 -3.46
C VAL A 65 -12.53 -6.17 -2.19
N GLY A 66 -11.96 -4.97 -2.33
CA GLY A 66 -11.68 -4.08 -1.21
C GLY A 66 -12.93 -3.59 -0.51
N PHE A 67 -13.98 -3.25 -1.25
CA PHE A 67 -15.25 -2.79 -0.70
C PHE A 67 -15.95 -3.91 0.07
N PHE A 68 -16.20 -5.05 -0.58
CA PHE A 68 -16.89 -6.16 0.07
C PHE A 68 -16.09 -6.75 1.22
N GLY A 69 -14.76 -6.88 1.07
CA GLY A 69 -13.87 -7.38 2.11
C GLY A 69 -13.88 -6.50 3.36
N ASN A 70 -13.70 -5.18 3.22
CA ASN A 70 -13.69 -4.28 4.37
C ASN A 70 -15.08 -4.08 4.99
N VAL A 71 -16.16 -4.08 4.20
CA VAL A 71 -17.54 -4.07 4.73
C VAL A 71 -17.83 -5.33 5.54
N MET A 72 -17.41 -6.50 5.05
CA MET A 72 -17.56 -7.76 5.79
C MET A 72 -16.77 -7.71 7.11
N SER A 73 -15.51 -7.28 7.08
CA SER A 73 -14.70 -7.13 8.30
C SER A 73 -15.35 -6.18 9.31
N LEU A 74 -15.90 -5.05 8.86
CA LEU A 74 -16.62 -4.10 9.72
C LEU A 74 -17.87 -4.74 10.33
N LYS A 75 -18.69 -5.44 9.53
CA LYS A 75 -19.88 -6.17 10.03
C LYS A 75 -19.53 -7.21 11.08
N VAL A 76 -18.47 -7.98 10.87
CA VAL A 76 -18.00 -9.00 11.83
C VAL A 76 -17.49 -8.34 13.12
N LEU A 77 -16.75 -7.24 13.02
CA LEU A 77 -16.24 -6.53 14.20
C LEU A 77 -17.35 -5.88 15.03
N LEU A 78 -18.42 -5.39 14.38
CA LEU A 78 -19.57 -4.79 15.03
C LEU A 78 -20.55 -5.84 15.60
N SER A 79 -20.72 -6.99 14.96
CA SER A 79 -21.61 -8.05 15.47
C SER A 79 -21.07 -8.77 16.70
N GLN A 80 -19.74 -8.75 16.92
CA GLN A 80 -19.08 -9.38 18.06
C GLN A 80 -19.12 -8.55 19.36
N HIS A 81 -19.89 -7.46 19.40
CA HIS A 81 -19.97 -6.54 20.55
C HIS A 81 -20.52 -7.23 21.84
N GLY A 82 -21.26 -8.34 21.72
CA GLY A 82 -21.88 -9.03 22.86
C GLY A 82 -20.97 -9.92 23.72
N SER A 83 -19.78 -10.32 23.25
CA SER A 83 -18.85 -11.18 24.03
C SER A 83 -17.79 -10.33 24.73
N MET A 84 -18.16 -9.77 25.87
CA MET A 84 -17.31 -8.89 26.69
C MET A 84 -16.48 -9.71 27.68
N ARG A 85 -15.33 -10.23 27.23
CA ARG A 85 -14.26 -10.68 28.14
C ARG A 85 -12.91 -10.12 27.65
N LEU A 86 -12.26 -9.37 28.55
CA LEU A 86 -10.93 -8.76 28.48
C LEU A 86 -10.82 -7.34 27.86
N SER A 87 -10.45 -6.38 28.71
CA SER A 87 -10.10 -4.98 28.38
C SER A 87 -9.08 -4.84 27.23
N GLY A 88 -8.14 -5.80 27.10
CA GLY A 88 -7.20 -5.86 25.98
C GLY A 88 -7.82 -6.15 24.61
N ALA A 89 -9.06 -6.66 24.56
CA ALA A 89 -9.80 -6.88 23.31
C ALA A 89 -10.48 -5.62 22.78
N SER A 90 -10.82 -4.68 23.65
CA SER A 90 -11.53 -3.45 23.27
C SER A 90 -10.65 -2.51 22.42
N ALA A 91 -9.40 -2.26 22.85
CA ALA A 91 -8.49 -1.36 22.13
C ALA A 91 -8.14 -1.85 20.72
N THR A 92 -7.88 -3.15 20.56
CA THR A 92 -7.63 -3.73 19.23
C THR A 92 -8.87 -3.75 18.35
N ARG A 93 -10.06 -3.97 18.91
CA ARG A 93 -11.30 -3.88 18.12
C ARG A 93 -11.48 -2.45 17.57
N CYS A 94 -11.24 -1.43 18.40
CA CYS A 94 -11.26 -0.04 17.94
C CYS A 94 -10.22 0.22 16.83
N LEU A 95 -8.99 -0.28 16.98
CA LEU A 95 -7.96 -0.15 15.92
C LEU A 95 -8.38 -0.84 14.62
N LEU A 96 -8.92 -2.07 14.70
CA LEU A 96 -9.36 -2.83 13.53
C LEU A 96 -10.55 -2.17 12.84
N ILE A 97 -11.49 -1.61 13.60
CA ILE A 97 -12.60 -0.82 13.05
C ILE A 97 -12.07 0.43 12.36
N ASN A 98 -11.15 1.16 12.99
CA ASN A 98 -10.53 2.34 12.38
C ASN A 98 -9.82 1.99 11.07
N LEU A 99 -9.06 0.89 11.06
CA LEU A 99 -8.37 0.40 9.86
C LEU A 99 -9.37 0.07 8.73
N ALA A 100 -10.44 -0.67 9.03
CA ALA A 100 -11.47 -1.00 8.05
C ALA A 100 -12.18 0.25 7.48
N VAL A 101 -12.44 1.26 8.32
CA VAL A 101 -13.01 2.54 7.88
C VAL A 101 -12.03 3.31 6.99
N CYS A 102 -10.74 3.35 7.35
CA CYS A 102 -9.71 3.97 6.52
C CYS A 102 -9.59 3.28 5.15
N ASP A 103 -9.57 1.94 5.12
CA ASP A 103 -9.48 1.18 3.87
C ASP A 103 -10.72 1.40 2.99
N LEU A 104 -11.92 1.49 3.59
CA LEU A 104 -13.14 1.88 2.86
C LEU A 104 -13.05 3.29 2.30
N ALA A 105 -12.50 4.25 3.05
CA ALA A 105 -12.30 5.61 2.54
C ALA A 105 -11.34 5.63 1.35
N VAL A 106 -10.24 4.85 1.40
CA VAL A 106 -9.29 4.72 0.28
C VAL A 106 -9.96 4.09 -0.93
N VAL A 107 -10.68 2.98 -0.74
CA VAL A 107 -11.35 2.28 -1.84
C VAL A 107 -12.47 3.13 -2.46
N CYS A 108 -13.27 3.82 -1.66
CA CYS A 108 -14.40 4.62 -2.16
C CYS A 108 -14.01 5.98 -2.74
N VAL A 109 -12.91 6.59 -2.26
CA VAL A 109 -12.52 7.94 -2.68
C VAL A 109 -11.24 7.93 -3.51
N CYS A 110 -10.16 7.33 -3.00
CA CYS A 110 -8.86 7.42 -3.65
C CYS A 110 -8.81 6.60 -4.95
N MET A 111 -9.41 5.41 -4.98
CA MET A 111 -9.38 4.57 -6.18
C MET A 111 -10.15 5.18 -7.36
N PRO A 112 -11.41 5.67 -7.21
CA PRO A 112 -12.13 6.30 -8.31
C PRO A 112 -11.49 7.60 -8.76
N VAL A 113 -10.99 8.43 -7.85
CA VAL A 113 -10.28 9.68 -8.20
C VAL A 113 -9.00 9.39 -8.97
N THR A 114 -8.23 8.37 -8.56
CA THR A 114 -7.02 7.96 -9.27
C THR A 114 -7.36 7.45 -10.66
N LEU A 115 -8.36 6.59 -10.78
CA LEU A 115 -8.81 6.06 -12.07
C LEU A 115 -9.31 7.18 -12.98
N GLY A 116 -10.12 8.09 -12.44
CA GLY A 116 -10.58 9.28 -13.14
C GLY A 116 -9.42 10.13 -13.65
N HIS A 117 -8.41 10.41 -12.84
CA HIS A 117 -7.21 11.14 -13.30
C HIS A 117 -6.39 10.39 -14.36
N ARG A 118 -6.49 9.05 -14.42
CA ARG A 118 -5.86 8.27 -15.51
C ARG A 118 -6.67 8.28 -16.80
N ILE A 119 -7.98 8.48 -16.71
CA ILE A 119 -8.91 8.48 -17.86
C ILE A 119 -9.13 9.90 -18.40
N TYR A 120 -9.22 10.90 -17.52
CA TYR A 120 -9.47 12.30 -17.83
C TYR A 120 -8.16 13.09 -17.78
N THR A 121 -7.91 13.88 -18.81
CA THR A 121 -6.77 14.81 -18.86
C THR A 121 -6.87 15.94 -17.80
N PRO A 122 -8.02 16.61 -17.58
CA PRO A 122 -8.14 17.66 -16.56
C PRO A 122 -8.33 17.11 -15.14
N TRP A 123 -7.71 17.77 -14.16
CA TRP A 123 -7.95 17.53 -12.75
C TRP A 123 -9.17 18.31 -12.24
N VAL A 124 -10.30 17.61 -12.12
CA VAL A 124 -11.60 18.19 -11.71
C VAL A 124 -11.92 18.05 -10.21
N TYR A 125 -11.08 17.38 -9.44
CA TYR A 125 -11.37 16.98 -8.05
C TYR A 125 -10.91 18.02 -6.99
N GLY A 126 -10.43 19.19 -7.41
CA GLY A 126 -9.96 20.27 -6.53
C GLY A 126 -8.58 20.03 -5.90
N ASP A 127 -8.02 21.05 -5.26
CA ASP A 127 -6.63 21.03 -4.73
C ASP A 127 -6.45 20.06 -3.55
N PHE A 128 -7.45 19.90 -2.67
CA PHE A 128 -7.37 18.98 -1.55
C PHE A 128 -7.12 17.53 -2.00
N LEU A 129 -7.92 17.03 -2.95
CA LEU A 129 -7.76 15.67 -3.45
C LEU A 129 -6.48 15.50 -4.27
N CYS A 130 -6.01 16.57 -4.93
CA CYS A 130 -4.74 16.55 -5.67
C CYS A 130 -3.56 16.23 -4.74
N ARG A 131 -3.59 16.74 -3.50
CA ARG A 131 -2.54 16.45 -2.50
C ARG A 131 -2.80 15.18 -1.72
N ALA A 132 -4.05 14.96 -1.32
CA ALA A 132 -4.42 13.87 -0.42
C ALA A 132 -4.26 12.50 -1.09
N VAL A 133 -4.59 12.35 -2.38
CA VAL A 133 -4.55 11.06 -3.08
C VAL A 133 -3.12 10.53 -3.23
N PRO A 134 -2.15 11.28 -3.80
CA PRO A 134 -0.77 10.82 -3.93
C PRO A 134 -0.09 10.62 -2.56
N PHE A 135 -0.39 11.48 -1.59
CA PHE A 135 0.10 11.32 -0.22
C PHE A 135 -0.39 10.01 0.40
N THR A 136 -1.69 9.73 0.35
CA THR A 136 -2.27 8.52 0.93
C THR A 136 -1.71 7.27 0.26
N GLN A 137 -1.55 7.29 -1.07
CA GLN A 137 -0.91 6.19 -1.82
C GLN A 137 0.54 5.96 -1.37
N ALA A 138 1.34 7.02 -1.25
CA ALA A 138 2.72 6.91 -0.81
C ALA A 138 2.82 6.35 0.62
N VAL A 139 1.97 6.82 1.53
CA VAL A 139 1.88 6.33 2.91
C VAL A 139 1.46 4.86 2.95
N SER A 140 0.47 4.45 2.17
CA SER A 140 0.00 3.05 2.09
C SER A 140 1.09 2.10 1.60
N VAL A 141 1.87 2.49 0.58
CA VAL A 141 2.99 1.69 0.09
C VAL A 141 4.08 1.59 1.16
N SER A 142 4.45 2.72 1.77
CA SER A 142 5.44 2.76 2.85
C SER A 142 5.03 1.88 4.04
N SER A 143 3.79 2.02 4.51
CA SER A 143 3.30 1.31 5.68
C SER A 143 3.20 -0.20 5.43
N SER A 144 2.87 -0.60 4.21
CA SER A 144 2.85 -2.01 3.78
C SER A 144 4.24 -2.63 3.85
N VAL A 145 5.27 -1.97 3.30
CA VAL A 145 6.65 -2.48 3.30
C VAL A 145 7.21 -2.58 4.73
N LEU A 146 6.97 -1.56 5.55
CA LEU A 146 7.38 -1.59 6.95
C LEU A 146 6.61 -2.65 7.75
N SER A 147 5.33 -2.88 7.46
CA SER A 147 4.54 -3.95 8.08
C SER A 147 5.08 -5.33 7.74
N ILE A 148 5.43 -5.58 6.47
CA ILE A 148 6.09 -6.83 6.05
C ILE A 148 7.40 -7.03 6.82
N THR A 149 8.16 -5.95 7.04
CA THR A 149 9.40 -5.99 7.82
C THR A 149 9.15 -6.43 9.27
N VAL A 150 8.13 -5.87 9.93
CA VAL A 150 7.73 -6.28 11.28
C VAL A 150 7.31 -7.75 11.32
N ILE A 151 6.57 -8.22 10.31
CA ILE A 151 6.16 -9.62 10.19
C ILE A 151 7.39 -10.53 10.05
N SER A 152 8.35 -10.20 9.19
CA SER A 152 9.57 -10.99 9.01
C SER A 152 10.40 -11.08 10.29
N ILE A 153 10.52 -9.97 11.04
CA ILE A 153 11.18 -9.97 12.35
C ILE A 153 10.42 -10.89 13.32
N SER A 154 9.08 -10.80 13.35
CA SER A 154 8.24 -11.68 14.19
C SER A 154 8.50 -13.16 13.92
N ARG A 155 8.56 -13.54 12.64
CA ARG A 155 8.86 -14.92 12.23
C ARG A 155 10.28 -15.35 12.58
N TYR A 156 11.26 -14.47 12.37
CA TYR A 156 12.65 -14.75 12.73
C TYR A 156 12.79 -15.06 14.23
N TYR A 157 12.25 -14.20 15.10
CA TYR A 157 12.29 -14.43 16.55
C TYR A 157 11.49 -15.67 16.97
N ALA A 158 10.36 -15.95 16.34
CA ALA A 158 9.56 -17.14 16.66
C ALA A 158 10.35 -18.44 16.42
N VAL A 159 11.19 -18.48 15.39
CA VAL A 159 11.99 -19.67 15.02
C VAL A 159 13.31 -19.74 15.80
N HIS A 160 14.01 -18.62 15.96
CA HIS A 160 15.34 -18.61 16.59
C HIS A 160 15.30 -18.47 18.12
N SER A 161 14.26 -17.84 18.68
CA SER A 161 14.18 -17.52 20.11
C SER A 161 12.71 -17.43 20.58
N PRO A 162 12.00 -18.56 20.70
CA PRO A 162 10.56 -18.60 20.95
C PRO A 162 10.14 -17.93 22.27
N LEU A 163 10.98 -18.01 23.31
CA LEU A 163 10.72 -17.35 24.60
C LEU A 163 10.76 -15.82 24.47
N GLN A 164 11.72 -15.29 23.71
CA GLN A 164 11.80 -13.85 23.43
C GLN A 164 10.65 -13.40 22.52
N SER A 165 10.32 -14.19 21.49
CA SER A 165 9.18 -13.90 20.61
C SER A 165 7.88 -13.68 21.39
N ARG A 166 7.60 -14.56 22.37
CA ARG A 166 6.41 -14.44 23.23
C ARG A 166 6.42 -13.17 24.09
N ALA A 167 7.59 -12.70 24.52
CA ALA A 167 7.73 -11.49 25.33
C ALA A 167 7.64 -10.19 24.48
N TYR A 168 8.22 -10.18 23.29
CA TYR A 168 8.24 -9.00 22.42
C TYR A 168 6.94 -8.82 21.61
N PHE A 169 6.35 -9.89 21.09
CA PHE A 169 5.16 -9.86 20.24
C PHE A 169 3.85 -10.00 21.05
N THR A 170 3.71 -9.19 22.10
CA THR A 170 2.43 -9.06 22.81
C THR A 170 1.46 -8.19 22.03
N ARG A 171 0.15 -8.41 22.22
CA ARG A 171 -0.91 -7.65 21.53
C ARG A 171 -0.69 -6.13 21.60
N ARG A 172 -0.41 -5.59 22.80
CA ARG A 172 -0.17 -4.14 22.98
C ARG A 172 1.03 -3.64 22.17
N ARG A 173 2.12 -4.40 22.14
CA ARG A 173 3.32 -4.04 21.39
C ARG A 173 3.10 -4.11 19.88
N ILE A 174 2.37 -5.12 19.40
CA ILE A 174 2.00 -5.21 17.97
C ILE A 174 1.17 -4.01 17.55
N LEU A 175 0.15 -3.63 18.33
CA LEU A 175 -0.65 -2.44 18.03
C LEU A 175 0.21 -1.17 18.02
N ALA A 176 1.09 -1.02 19.02
CA ALA A 176 2.03 0.10 19.06
C ALA A 176 2.96 0.11 17.85
N SER A 177 3.48 -1.04 17.43
CA SER A 177 4.29 -1.17 16.21
C SER A 177 3.52 -0.76 14.96
N VAL A 178 2.25 -1.15 14.83
CA VAL A 178 1.40 -0.69 13.72
C VAL A 178 1.26 0.83 13.74
N THR A 179 0.92 1.43 14.88
CA THR A 179 0.82 2.89 14.99
C THR A 179 2.13 3.60 14.63
N ILE A 180 3.27 3.08 15.11
CA ILE A 180 4.60 3.64 14.78
C ILE A 180 4.87 3.54 13.28
N VAL A 181 4.56 2.40 12.65
CA VAL A 181 4.73 2.22 11.20
C VAL A 181 3.94 3.28 10.42
N TRP A 182 2.67 3.50 10.77
CA TRP A 182 1.85 4.53 10.13
C TRP A 182 2.43 5.93 10.30
N LEU A 183 2.86 6.29 11.52
CA LEU A 183 3.46 7.60 11.78
C LEU A 183 4.76 7.81 10.99
N VAL A 184 5.66 6.82 11.00
CA VAL A 184 6.92 6.88 10.26
C VAL A 184 6.67 6.99 8.76
N SER A 185 5.72 6.21 8.23
CA SER A 185 5.31 6.30 6.82
C SER A 185 4.76 7.67 6.46
N SER A 186 3.88 8.24 7.29
CA SER A 186 3.36 9.60 7.09
C SER A 186 4.45 10.65 7.07
N VAL A 187 5.42 10.57 7.99
CA VAL A 187 6.54 11.53 8.05
C VAL A 187 7.43 11.42 6.81
N ILE A 188 7.81 10.20 6.41
CA ILE A 188 8.66 9.98 5.22
C ILE A 188 7.97 10.49 3.95
N CYS A 189 6.66 10.27 3.83
CA CYS A 189 5.89 10.66 2.64
C CYS A 189 5.34 12.09 2.70
N MET A 190 5.52 12.82 3.81
CA MET A 190 5.00 14.18 3.98
C MET A 190 5.42 15.15 2.87
N PRO A 191 6.66 15.12 2.33
CA PRO A 191 7.05 15.99 1.24
C PRO A 191 6.17 15.82 -0.01
N VAL A 192 5.64 14.62 -0.28
CA VAL A 192 4.70 14.38 -1.40
C VAL A 192 3.47 15.27 -1.27
N ALA A 193 2.88 15.37 -0.07
CA ALA A 193 1.71 16.23 0.16
C ALA A 193 2.01 17.72 -0.03
N ILE A 194 3.26 18.14 0.21
CA ILE A 194 3.68 19.53 0.13
C ILE A 194 4.00 19.93 -1.30
N VAL A 195 4.72 19.08 -2.05
CA VAL A 195 5.18 19.38 -3.42
C VAL A 195 4.09 19.14 -4.46
N THR A 196 3.11 18.27 -4.18
CA THR A 196 1.97 18.10 -5.07
C THR A 196 1.04 19.31 -4.96
N ARG A 197 0.70 19.92 -6.09
CA ARG A 197 -0.19 21.08 -6.17
C ARG A 197 -1.08 21.00 -7.40
N ARG A 198 -2.26 21.61 -7.32
CA ARG A 198 -3.11 21.87 -8.47
C ARG A 198 -2.68 23.19 -9.11
N ASP A 199 -2.25 23.10 -10.36
CA ASP A 199 -1.88 24.26 -11.18
C ASP A 199 -2.81 24.38 -12.38
N GLU A 200 -2.81 25.54 -12.99
CA GLU A 200 -3.69 25.90 -14.11
C GLU A 200 -2.80 26.37 -15.27
N VAL A 201 -2.84 25.65 -16.39
CA VAL A 201 -1.98 25.91 -17.55
C VAL A 201 -2.82 26.44 -18.70
N ALA A 202 -2.42 27.57 -19.28
CA ALA A 202 -3.07 28.12 -20.47
C ALA A 202 -2.73 27.25 -21.69
N LEU A 203 -3.75 26.81 -22.43
CA LEU A 203 -3.57 25.90 -23.57
C LEU A 203 -3.00 26.64 -24.80
N ILE A 204 -3.30 27.93 -24.93
CA ILE A 204 -2.88 28.81 -26.04
C ILE A 204 -2.59 30.20 -25.47
N GLU A 205 -1.40 30.76 -25.73
CA GLU A 205 -1.08 32.14 -25.37
C GLU A 205 -2.05 33.11 -26.06
N GLY A 206 -2.82 33.88 -25.28
CA GLY A 206 -3.79 34.86 -25.79
C GLY A 206 -5.26 34.42 -25.78
N LEU A 207 -5.57 33.18 -25.39
CA LEU A 207 -6.96 32.71 -25.23
C LEU A 207 -7.24 32.34 -23.77
N ALA A 208 -8.44 32.65 -23.26
CA ALA A 208 -8.84 32.43 -21.86
C ALA A 208 -9.21 30.96 -21.54
N ILE A 209 -8.57 29.98 -22.19
CA ILE A 209 -8.81 28.54 -21.93
C ILE A 209 -7.70 28.00 -21.04
N VAL A 210 -8.06 27.62 -19.82
CA VAL A 210 -7.15 27.18 -18.76
C VAL A 210 -7.45 25.75 -18.37
N LEU A 211 -6.45 24.86 -18.42
CA LEU A 211 -6.59 23.45 -18.07
C LEU A 211 -6.05 23.20 -16.65
N PRO A 212 -6.87 22.71 -15.72
CA PRO A 212 -6.40 22.37 -14.39
C PRO A 212 -5.63 21.04 -14.42
N ILE A 213 -4.40 21.05 -13.91
CA ILE A 213 -3.55 19.87 -13.79
C ILE A 213 -3.17 19.64 -12.33
N CYS A 214 -2.88 18.38 -11.99
CA CYS A 214 -2.34 18.01 -10.70
C CYS A 214 -0.94 17.44 -10.92
N GLY A 215 0.08 18.04 -10.30
CA GLY A 215 1.46 17.69 -10.54
C GLY A 215 2.38 17.97 -9.35
N GLU A 216 3.59 17.41 -9.41
CA GLU A 216 4.65 17.68 -8.45
C GLU A 216 5.44 18.92 -8.87
N VAL A 217 5.37 19.99 -8.07
CA VAL A 217 6.14 21.22 -8.29
C VAL A 217 7.34 21.22 -7.34
N TRP A 218 8.52 20.95 -7.91
CA TRP A 218 9.77 20.95 -7.15
C TRP A 218 10.55 22.24 -7.42
N PRO A 219 11.11 22.89 -6.38
CA PRO A 219 11.87 24.14 -6.55
C PRO A 219 13.15 23.93 -7.36
N GLN A 220 13.74 22.73 -7.29
CA GLN A 220 14.92 22.36 -8.05
C GLN A 220 14.83 20.89 -8.51
N PRO A 221 15.26 20.57 -9.74
CA PRO A 221 15.23 19.19 -10.24
C PRO A 221 16.15 18.25 -9.46
N ARG A 222 17.25 18.76 -8.91
CA ARG A 222 18.17 17.99 -8.05
C ARG A 222 17.49 17.49 -6.78
N LEU A 223 16.64 18.31 -6.16
CA LEU A 223 15.93 17.94 -4.93
C LEU A 223 14.94 16.80 -5.20
N ARG A 224 14.23 16.84 -6.34
CA ARG A 224 13.36 15.75 -6.79
C ARG A 224 14.12 14.45 -6.96
N GLN A 225 15.27 14.49 -7.62
CA GLN A 225 16.10 13.30 -7.85
C GLN A 225 16.63 12.72 -6.53
N VAL A 226 17.21 13.56 -5.66
CA VAL A 226 17.72 13.14 -4.35
C VAL A 226 16.60 12.53 -3.51
N TYR A 227 15.43 13.17 -3.44
CA TYR A 227 14.28 12.65 -2.71
C TYR A 227 13.81 11.30 -3.25
N ASN A 228 13.67 11.16 -4.58
CA ASN A 228 13.26 9.90 -5.19
C ASN A 228 14.28 8.77 -4.97
N VAL A 229 15.57 9.07 -5.03
CA VAL A 229 16.63 8.10 -4.73
C VAL A 229 16.59 7.70 -3.27
N LEU A 230 16.46 8.66 -2.35
CA LEU A 230 16.34 8.38 -0.91
C LEU A 230 15.12 7.51 -0.61
N LEU A 231 13.96 7.84 -1.19
CA LEU A 231 12.72 7.10 -0.99
C LEU A 231 12.83 5.68 -1.57
N PHE A 232 13.41 5.52 -2.75
CA PHE A 232 13.69 4.21 -3.33
C PHE A 232 14.64 3.38 -2.46
N SER A 233 15.74 3.96 -2.00
CA SER A 233 16.68 3.25 -1.12
C SER A 233 16.03 2.87 0.21
N ALA A 234 15.33 3.79 0.86
CA ALA A 234 14.75 3.61 2.19
C ALA A 234 13.50 2.73 2.22
N LEU A 235 12.64 2.79 1.19
CA LEU A 235 11.38 2.06 1.14
C LEU A 235 11.40 0.85 0.21
N TYR A 236 12.44 0.65 -0.59
CA TYR A 236 12.58 -0.52 -1.46
C TYR A 236 13.85 -1.30 -1.18
N CYS A 237 15.05 -0.75 -1.43
CA CYS A 237 16.30 -1.52 -1.34
C CYS A 237 16.56 -2.06 0.08
N LEU A 238 16.51 -1.19 1.09
CA LEU A 238 16.81 -1.58 2.47
C LEU A 238 15.77 -2.57 3.02
N PRO A 239 14.44 -2.31 2.93
CA PRO A 239 13.46 -3.24 3.47
C PRO A 239 13.46 -4.57 2.71
N VAL A 240 13.54 -4.56 1.38
CA VAL A 240 13.55 -5.81 0.59
C VAL A 240 14.78 -6.64 0.92
N GLY A 241 15.98 -6.04 0.93
CA GLY A 241 17.21 -6.74 1.27
C GLY A 241 17.18 -7.33 2.69
N PHE A 242 16.69 -6.54 3.66
CA PHE A 242 16.53 -6.98 5.04
C PHE A 242 15.52 -8.12 5.18
N ASN A 243 14.33 -8.00 4.57
CA ASN A 243 13.31 -9.04 4.58
C ASN A 243 13.79 -10.34 3.94
N LEU A 244 14.50 -10.27 2.81
CA LEU A 244 15.07 -11.43 2.15
C LEU A 244 16.11 -12.13 3.02
N THR A 245 16.95 -11.36 3.71
CA THR A 245 17.97 -11.90 4.61
C THR A 245 17.32 -12.62 5.79
N LEU A 246 16.33 -11.99 6.45
CA LEU A 246 15.60 -12.62 7.55
C LEU A 246 14.85 -13.88 7.11
N ALA A 247 14.19 -13.83 5.94
CA ALA A 247 13.50 -14.97 5.38
C ALA A 247 14.46 -16.14 5.08
N PHE A 248 15.62 -15.84 4.50
CA PHE A 248 16.66 -16.84 4.23
C PHE A 248 17.21 -17.48 5.51
N LEU A 249 17.52 -16.68 6.53
CA LEU A 249 17.99 -17.19 7.82
C LEU A 249 16.94 -18.08 8.49
N THR A 250 15.69 -17.63 8.48
CA THR A 250 14.54 -18.37 9.02
C THR A 250 14.37 -19.71 8.29
N TYR A 251 14.41 -19.70 6.96
CA TYR A 251 14.32 -20.90 6.12
C TYR A 251 15.45 -21.89 6.42
N ARG A 252 16.70 -21.41 6.50
CA ARG A 252 17.86 -22.27 6.83
C ARG A 252 17.72 -22.92 8.19
N ARG A 253 17.26 -22.17 9.21
CA ARG A 253 17.06 -22.71 10.56
C ARG A 253 15.97 -23.77 10.60
N LEU A 254 14.86 -23.54 9.90
CA LEU A 254 13.77 -24.53 9.77
C LEU A 254 14.24 -25.80 9.07
N ARG A 255 15.03 -25.68 7.99
CA ARG A 255 15.59 -26.84 7.27
C ARG A 255 16.58 -27.63 8.13
N SER A 256 17.45 -26.95 8.88
CA SER A 256 18.38 -27.60 9.82
C SER A 256 17.62 -28.38 10.89
N THR A 257 16.63 -27.75 11.53
CA THR A 257 15.82 -28.38 12.59
C THR A 257 14.97 -29.53 12.04
N GLY A 258 14.48 -29.43 10.80
CA GLY A 258 13.76 -30.52 10.14
C GLY A 258 14.64 -31.72 9.78
N SER A 259 15.94 -31.49 9.51
CA SER A 259 16.92 -32.57 9.31
C SER A 259 17.29 -33.24 10.64
N GLU A 260 17.49 -32.45 11.70
CA GLU A 260 17.76 -32.94 13.07
C GLU A 260 16.56 -33.67 13.68
N GLY A 261 15.34 -33.17 13.45
CA GLY A 261 14.09 -33.79 13.88
C GLY A 261 13.83 -35.15 13.21
N ARG A 262 14.15 -35.26 11.93
CA ARG A 262 14.09 -36.54 11.20
C ARG A 262 15.15 -37.52 11.71
N PHE A 263 16.35 -37.05 12.04
CA PHE A 263 17.42 -37.88 12.60
C PHE A 263 17.13 -38.33 14.04
N THR A 264 16.50 -37.48 14.86
CA THR A 264 16.08 -37.86 16.23
C THR A 264 14.86 -38.76 16.23
N GLU A 265 13.92 -38.62 15.30
CA GLU A 265 12.78 -39.54 15.15
C GLU A 265 13.21 -40.95 14.70
N LEU A 266 14.37 -41.06 14.04
CA LEU A 266 15.05 -42.32 13.71
C LEU A 266 15.88 -42.90 14.89
N ASP A 267 16.01 -42.19 16.02
CA ASP A 267 16.67 -42.69 17.22
C ASP A 267 15.64 -43.35 18.17
N PRO A 268 15.67 -44.69 18.35
CA PRO A 268 14.74 -45.42 19.22
C PRO A 268 14.72 -44.92 20.67
N ARG A 269 15.82 -44.32 21.15
CA ARG A 269 15.91 -43.79 22.52
C ARG A 269 15.13 -42.49 22.71
N SER A 270 15.02 -41.67 21.66
CA SER A 270 14.34 -40.36 21.73
C SER A 270 12.81 -40.49 21.72
N GLN A 271 12.26 -41.48 20.99
CA GLN A 271 10.83 -41.83 21.03
C GLN A 271 10.41 -42.34 22.41
N CYS A 272 11.24 -43.19 23.03
CA CYS A 272 10.99 -43.70 24.37
C CYS A 272 10.97 -42.56 25.41
N TYR A 273 11.89 -41.59 25.26
CA TYR A 273 11.92 -40.39 26.09
C TYR A 273 10.68 -39.49 25.90
N LYS A 274 10.26 -39.22 24.66
CA LYS A 274 9.05 -38.42 24.38
C LYS A 274 7.78 -39.09 24.91
N LEU A 275 7.66 -40.40 24.74
CA LEU A 275 6.52 -41.18 25.26
C LEU A 275 6.50 -41.18 26.79
N PHE A 276 7.66 -41.32 27.43
CA PHE A 276 7.80 -41.23 28.88
C PHE A 276 7.40 -39.85 29.41
N VAL A 277 7.95 -38.77 28.84
CA VAL A 277 7.63 -37.39 29.24
C VAL A 277 6.15 -37.07 29.02
N TYR A 278 5.57 -37.51 27.90
CA TYR A 278 4.14 -37.34 27.62
C TYR A 278 3.26 -38.11 28.61
N THR A 279 3.66 -39.33 28.98
CA THR A 279 2.95 -40.16 29.94
C THR A 279 3.00 -39.54 31.34
N VAL A 280 4.17 -39.06 31.77
CA VAL A 280 4.35 -38.37 33.06
C VAL A 280 3.54 -37.07 33.11
N ASP A 281 3.54 -36.24 32.06
CA ASP A 281 2.75 -35.01 32.01
C ASP A 281 1.24 -35.29 32.08
N LYS A 282 0.78 -36.36 31.41
CA LYS A 282 -0.62 -36.79 31.43
C LYS A 282 -1.04 -37.31 32.82
N ILE A 283 -0.18 -38.07 33.49
CA ILE A 283 -0.41 -38.56 34.86
C ILE A 283 -0.45 -37.39 35.85
N CYS A 284 0.49 -36.44 35.77
CA CYS A 284 0.53 -35.27 36.65
C CYS A 284 -0.70 -34.37 36.48
N LYS A 285 -1.22 -34.22 35.24
CA LYS A 285 -2.47 -33.50 34.97
C LYS A 285 -3.71 -34.15 35.56
N VAL A 286 -3.81 -35.48 35.49
CA VAL A 286 -4.94 -36.24 36.08
C VAL A 286 -4.89 -36.18 37.62
N ALA A 287 -3.70 -36.21 38.21
CA ALA A 287 -3.53 -36.17 39.66
C ALA A 287 -3.68 -34.76 40.29
N LYS A 288 -3.86 -33.69 39.49
CA LYS A 288 -3.82 -32.28 39.94
C LYS A 288 -2.54 -31.93 40.74
N ILE A 289 -1.45 -32.65 40.53
CA ILE A 289 -0.17 -32.38 41.19
C ILE A 289 0.55 -31.30 40.39
N LYS A 290 0.83 -30.16 41.03
CA LYS A 290 1.62 -29.08 40.44
C LYS A 290 3.07 -29.58 40.32
N VAL A 291 3.53 -29.83 39.10
CA VAL A 291 4.93 -30.22 38.84
C VAL A 291 5.85 -29.05 39.21
N SER A 292 6.54 -29.17 40.34
CA SER A 292 7.65 -28.31 40.71
C SER A 292 8.86 -28.66 39.86
N ASN A 293 9.03 -27.92 38.77
CA ASN A 293 10.26 -27.70 37.98
C ASN A 293 11.24 -28.91 37.82
N PRO A 294 11.19 -29.64 36.70
CA PRO A 294 12.06 -30.80 36.45
C PRO A 294 13.50 -30.47 36.02
N GLN A 295 13.90 -29.20 35.99
CA GLN A 295 15.24 -28.77 35.54
C GLN A 295 16.34 -28.81 36.61
N ARG A 296 16.11 -29.42 37.79
CA ARG A 296 17.07 -29.37 38.91
C ARG A 296 17.89 -30.64 39.16
N TYR A 297 17.87 -31.59 38.22
CA TYR A 297 18.61 -32.84 38.39
C TYR A 297 19.32 -33.22 37.10
N TYR A 298 20.65 -33.18 37.20
CA TYR A 298 21.68 -33.82 36.35
C TYR A 298 22.28 -33.00 35.19
N PHE A 299 23.49 -32.50 35.49
CA PHE A 299 24.68 -32.55 34.61
C PHE A 299 24.88 -33.94 33.99
#